data_AF-A0A0H2M890-F1
#
_entry.id   AF-A0A0H2M890-F1
#
_cell.length_a   1.000
_cell.length_b   1.000
_cell.length_c   1.000
_cell.angle_alpha   90.00
_cell.angle_beta   90.00
_cell.angle_gamma   90.00
#
_symmetry.space_group_name_H-M   'P 1'
#
loop_
_entity.id
_entity.type
_entity.pdbx_description
1 polymer ?
#
loop_
_entity_poly.entity_id
_entity_poly.type
_entity_poly.pdbx_seq_one_letter_code
_entity_poly.pdbx_strand_id
1 'polypeptide(L)'
;MYPGERLNGYSHLLGLVLALAATALLLAKTLPTGDAARIAGALVFSLSAVVLYAASTLFHSTRGRRKRFWERVDHCAIYLLIAGTYTPFALVTLHGLWGWLLMAAVWGAAFFGIGRELLQASSEASKPPLALYIAMGWLGVLAAVPLAARLDSGGLAWLLAGGVLYTVGTVFYRNRRGFRHAHGTWHLFVLAGTASHFVSVGWFVL
;
A
#
# COMPACT_ATOMS: atom_id res chain seq x y z
N MET A 1 -8.89 -15.08 -15.31
CA MET A 1 -9.86 -14.01 -15.00
C MET A 1 -11.18 -14.30 -15.69
N TYR A 2 -12.33 -14.15 -15.02
CA TYR A 2 -13.66 -14.51 -15.56
C TYR A 2 -14.58 -13.30 -15.76
N PRO A 3 -15.66 -13.41 -16.57
CA PRO A 3 -16.61 -12.32 -16.78
C PRO A 3 -17.11 -11.77 -15.44
N GLY A 4 -16.94 -10.46 -15.20
CA GLY A 4 -17.22 -9.78 -13.92
C GLY A 4 -15.98 -9.37 -13.11
N GLU A 5 -14.88 -10.13 -13.18
CA GLU A 5 -13.64 -9.86 -12.44
C GLU A 5 -12.50 -9.32 -13.32
N ARG A 6 -12.73 -9.20 -14.64
CA ARG A 6 -11.68 -8.82 -15.60
C ARG A 6 -11.03 -7.48 -15.25
N LEU A 7 -11.81 -6.44 -14.97
CA LEU A 7 -11.25 -5.14 -14.60
C LEU A 7 -10.43 -5.23 -13.31
N ASN A 8 -10.91 -5.97 -12.32
CA ASN A 8 -10.25 -6.13 -11.02
C ASN A 8 -8.92 -6.87 -11.18
N GLY A 9 -8.93 -7.99 -11.91
CA GLY A 9 -7.74 -8.79 -12.16
C GLY A 9 -6.71 -8.07 -13.06
N TYR A 10 -7.13 -7.49 -14.19
CA TYR A 10 -6.19 -6.85 -15.13
C TYR A 10 -5.57 -5.58 -14.57
N SER A 11 -6.33 -4.77 -13.81
CA SER A 11 -5.80 -3.55 -13.18
C SER A 11 -4.67 -3.87 -12.19
N HIS A 12 -4.83 -4.89 -11.35
CA HIS A 12 -3.79 -5.29 -10.40
C HIS A 12 -2.71 -6.18 -11.02
N LEU A 13 -2.98 -6.89 -12.12
CA LEU A 13 -1.92 -7.54 -12.90
C LEU A 13 -0.99 -6.48 -13.53
N LEU A 14 -1.56 -5.41 -14.08
CA LEU A 14 -0.77 -4.25 -14.51
C LEU A 14 0.01 -3.65 -13.35
N GLY A 15 -0.63 -3.47 -12.19
CA GLY A 15 0.04 -3.04 -10.96
C GLY A 15 1.22 -3.93 -10.57
N LEU A 16 1.10 -5.26 -10.70
CA LEU A 16 2.17 -6.20 -10.40
C LEU A 16 3.36 -6.02 -11.34
N VAL A 17 3.10 -5.93 -12.65
CA VAL A 17 4.15 -5.71 -13.65
C VAL A 17 4.87 -4.38 -13.39
N LEU A 18 4.11 -3.31 -13.12
CA LEU A 18 4.67 -2.00 -12.79
C LEU A 18 5.46 -2.05 -11.47
N ALA A 19 4.98 -2.76 -10.45
CA ALA A 19 5.67 -2.89 -9.17
C ALA A 19 7.01 -3.64 -9.31
N LEU A 20 7.09 -4.67 -10.15
CA LEU A 20 8.33 -5.37 -10.45
C LEU A 20 9.34 -4.45 -11.17
N ALA A 21 8.88 -3.70 -12.17
CA ALA A 21 9.71 -2.70 -12.85
C ALA A 21 10.19 -1.59 -11.90
N ALA A 22 9.27 -1.07 -11.07
CA ALA A 22 9.58 -0.09 -10.03
C ALA A 22 10.59 -0.62 -9.02
N THR A 23 10.49 -1.90 -8.62
CA THR A 23 11.45 -2.56 -7.73
C THR A 23 12.85 -2.51 -8.33
N ALA A 24 12.99 -2.91 -9.59
CA ALA A 24 14.27 -2.89 -10.29
C ALA A 24 14.86 -1.47 -10.37
N LEU A 25 14.02 -0.47 -10.67
CA LEU A 25 14.42 0.94 -10.73
C LEU A 25 14.90 1.47 -9.37
N LEU A 26 14.16 1.21 -8.29
CA LEU A 26 14.56 1.66 -6.96
C LEU A 26 15.84 0.98 -6.49
N LEU A 27 15.99 -0.33 -6.73
CA LEU A 27 17.22 -1.04 -6.37
C LEU A 27 18.42 -0.58 -7.19
N ALA A 28 18.25 -0.32 -8.49
CA ALA A 28 19.32 0.24 -9.32
C ALA A 28 19.76 1.63 -8.82
N LYS A 29 18.83 2.40 -8.23
CA LYS A 29 19.12 3.70 -7.62
C LYS A 29 19.79 3.57 -6.24
N THR A 30 19.35 2.64 -5.39
CA THR A 30 19.79 2.57 -3.99
C THR A 30 21.00 1.68 -3.76
N LEU A 31 21.19 0.60 -4.52
CA LEU A 31 22.32 -0.31 -4.31
C LEU A 31 23.70 0.39 -4.45
N PRO A 32 23.92 1.28 -5.44
CA PRO A 32 25.21 1.97 -5.57
C PRO A 32 25.55 2.93 -4.44
N THR A 33 24.55 3.37 -3.64
CA THR A 33 24.80 4.32 -2.54
C THR A 33 25.44 3.65 -1.33
N GLY A 34 25.29 2.33 -1.17
CA GLY A 34 25.73 1.59 0.02
C GLY A 34 24.96 1.94 1.30
N ASP A 35 23.94 2.81 1.22
CA ASP A 35 23.16 3.25 2.37
C ASP A 35 22.10 2.21 2.75
N ALA A 36 22.33 1.53 3.88
CA ALA A 36 21.46 0.49 4.39
C ALA A 36 20.01 0.97 4.64
N ALA A 37 19.81 2.22 5.08
CA ALA A 37 18.48 2.75 5.33
C ALA A 37 17.72 2.97 4.03
N ARG A 38 18.39 3.48 2.99
CA ARG A 38 17.80 3.64 1.65
C ARG A 38 17.48 2.30 1.00
N ILE A 39 18.41 1.35 1.06
CA ILE A 39 18.20 0.00 0.50
C ILE A 39 17.04 -0.71 1.22
N ALA A 40 17.01 -0.68 2.55
CA ALA A 40 15.91 -1.27 3.32
C ALA A 40 14.57 -0.59 3.01
N GLY A 41 14.53 0.75 2.95
CA GLY A 41 13.34 1.50 2.57
C GLY A 41 12.81 1.12 1.18
N ALA A 42 13.71 1.02 0.19
CA ALA A 42 13.38 0.60 -1.17
C ALA A 42 12.81 -0.83 -1.21
N LEU A 43 13.48 -1.77 -0.54
CA LEU A 43 13.05 -3.18 -0.50
C LEU A 43 11.69 -3.34 0.16
N VAL A 44 11.49 -2.74 1.33
CA VAL A 44 10.26 -2.90 2.09
C VAL A 44 9.06 -2.30 1.35
N PHE A 45 9.21 -1.09 0.79
CA PHE A 45 8.17 -0.49 -0.05
C PHE A 45 7.87 -1.37 -1.28
N SER A 46 8.89 -1.74 -2.04
CA SER A 46 8.74 -2.48 -3.29
C SER A 46 8.14 -3.87 -3.10
N LEU A 47 8.64 -4.64 -2.12
CA LEU A 47 8.14 -5.98 -1.84
C LEU A 47 6.69 -5.95 -1.34
N SER A 48 6.33 -4.96 -0.52
CA SER A 48 4.94 -4.80 -0.06
C SER A 48 3.98 -4.53 -1.23
N ALA A 49 4.39 -3.72 -2.21
CA ALA A 49 3.62 -3.46 -3.43
C ALA A 49 3.50 -4.71 -4.31
N VAL A 50 4.60 -5.44 -4.53
CA VAL A 50 4.59 -6.72 -5.26
C VAL A 50 3.64 -7.71 -4.60
N VAL A 51 3.71 -7.87 -3.27
CA VAL A 51 2.83 -8.79 -2.52
C VAL A 51 1.36 -8.40 -2.67
N LEU A 52 1.01 -7.11 -2.53
CA LEU A 52 -0.35 -6.63 -2.73
C LEU A 52 -0.88 -6.96 -4.13
N TYR A 53 -0.17 -6.52 -5.17
CA TYR A 53 -0.68 -6.68 -6.52
C TYR A 53 -0.70 -8.15 -6.95
N ALA A 54 0.25 -8.97 -6.50
CA ALA A 54 0.23 -10.41 -6.72
C ALA A 54 -0.96 -11.07 -6.00
N ALA A 55 -1.16 -10.79 -4.71
CA ALA A 55 -2.27 -11.34 -3.92
C ALA A 55 -3.62 -11.00 -4.54
N SER A 56 -3.81 -9.74 -4.93
CA SER A 56 -5.05 -9.27 -5.53
C SER A 56 -5.31 -9.87 -6.90
N THR A 57 -4.26 -9.95 -7.74
CA THR A 57 -4.35 -10.61 -9.06
C THR A 57 -4.78 -12.06 -8.90
N LEU A 58 -4.19 -12.77 -7.94
CA LEU A 58 -4.51 -14.18 -7.65
C LEU A 58 -5.92 -14.32 -7.09
N PHE A 59 -6.36 -13.44 -6.19
CA PHE A 59 -7.72 -13.43 -5.67
C PHE A 59 -8.77 -13.28 -6.77
N HIS A 60 -8.63 -12.25 -7.62
CA HIS A 60 -9.58 -11.97 -8.71
C HIS A 60 -9.47 -12.95 -9.89
N SER A 61 -8.40 -13.74 -9.94
CA SER A 61 -8.22 -14.79 -10.96
C SER A 61 -8.62 -16.18 -10.49
N THR A 62 -8.72 -16.42 -9.17
CA THR A 62 -9.00 -17.73 -8.59
C THR A 62 -10.49 -17.99 -8.38
N ARG A 63 -10.89 -19.26 -8.55
CA ARG A 63 -12.24 -19.78 -8.25
C ARG A 63 -12.16 -21.00 -7.34
N GLY A 64 -13.29 -21.40 -6.76
CA GLY A 64 -13.40 -22.61 -5.96
C GLY A 64 -12.73 -22.50 -4.59
N ARG A 65 -12.28 -23.65 -4.06
CA ARG A 65 -11.85 -23.81 -2.66
C ARG A 65 -10.72 -22.85 -2.22
N ARG A 66 -9.88 -22.41 -3.15
CA ARG A 66 -8.74 -21.50 -2.87
C ARG A 66 -9.09 -20.02 -2.90
N LYS A 67 -10.30 -19.62 -3.32
CA LYS A 67 -10.66 -18.19 -3.43
C LYS A 67 -10.59 -17.48 -2.07
N ARG A 68 -11.16 -18.10 -1.02
CA ARG A 68 -11.14 -17.57 0.36
C ARG A 68 -9.71 -17.42 0.92
N PHE A 69 -8.77 -18.26 0.50
CA PHE A 69 -7.38 -18.12 0.90
C PHE A 69 -6.76 -16.86 0.29
N TRP A 70 -6.87 -16.69 -1.03
CA TRP A 70 -6.31 -15.52 -1.70
C TRP A 70 -7.00 -14.21 -1.31
N GLU A 71 -8.29 -14.24 -0.99
CA GLU A 71 -9.01 -13.10 -0.41
C GLU A 71 -8.37 -12.60 0.88
N ARG A 72 -8.03 -13.52 1.79
CA ARG A 72 -7.36 -13.17 3.05
C ARG A 72 -5.95 -12.63 2.81
N VAL A 73 -5.20 -13.26 1.89
CA VAL A 73 -3.86 -12.77 1.54
C VAL A 73 -3.94 -11.35 0.95
N ASP A 74 -4.95 -11.09 0.10
CA ASP A 74 -5.21 -9.76 -0.48
C ASP A 74 -5.51 -8.72 0.61
N HIS A 75 -6.42 -9.03 1.55
CA HIS A 75 -6.72 -8.15 2.68
C HIS A 75 -5.51 -7.89 3.59
N CYS A 76 -4.72 -8.93 3.88
CA CYS A 76 -3.47 -8.80 4.65
C CYS A 76 -2.45 -7.90 3.93
N ALA A 77 -2.35 -8.04 2.61
CA ALA A 77 -1.38 -7.29 1.83
C ALA A 77 -1.66 -5.78 1.80
N ILE A 78 -2.91 -5.34 1.99
CA ILE A 78 -3.24 -3.91 2.16
C ILE A 78 -2.54 -3.33 3.40
N TYR A 79 -2.55 -4.05 4.53
CA TYR A 79 -1.85 -3.62 5.74
C TYR A 79 -0.33 -3.52 5.51
N LEU A 80 0.23 -4.51 4.81
CA LEU A 80 1.65 -4.54 4.47
C LEU A 80 2.03 -3.38 3.54
N LEU A 81 1.24 -3.08 2.51
CA LEU A 81 1.51 -1.96 1.62
C LEU A 81 1.50 -0.64 2.37
N ILE A 82 0.51 -0.41 3.25
CA ILE A 82 0.44 0.83 4.03
C ILE A 82 1.72 0.97 4.88
N ALA A 83 2.10 -0.04 5.65
CA ALA A 83 3.32 0.00 6.45
C ALA A 83 4.59 0.13 5.59
N GLY A 84 4.64 -0.57 4.46
CA GLY A 84 5.76 -0.53 3.53
C GLY A 84 5.97 0.84 2.90
N THR A 85 4.87 1.55 2.62
CA THR A 85 4.88 2.94 2.11
C THR A 85 5.51 3.91 3.09
N TYR A 86 5.24 3.76 4.39
CA TYR A 86 5.82 4.64 5.42
C TYR A 86 7.30 4.39 5.70
N THR A 87 7.77 3.17 5.43
CA THR A 87 9.10 2.70 5.82
C THR A 87 10.25 3.56 5.26
N PRO A 88 10.31 3.90 3.96
CA PRO A 88 11.37 4.79 3.44
C PRO A 88 11.37 6.18 4.08
N PHE A 89 10.20 6.79 4.31
CA PHE A 89 10.11 8.10 4.98
C PHE A 89 10.58 8.05 6.43
N ALA A 90 10.24 6.97 7.15
CA ALA A 90 10.65 6.78 8.53
C ALA A 90 12.17 6.57 8.66
N LEU A 91 12.76 5.73 7.80
CA LEU A 91 14.19 5.39 7.87
C LEU A 91 15.10 6.51 7.34
N VAL A 92 14.70 7.17 6.25
CA VAL A 92 15.59 8.09 5.51
C VAL A 92 15.25 9.55 5.80
N THR A 93 13.99 9.95 5.63
CA THR A 93 13.60 11.37 5.75
C THR A 93 13.51 11.82 7.20
N LEU A 94 12.71 11.14 8.03
CA LEU A 94 12.47 11.53 9.41
C LEU A 94 13.66 11.18 10.30
N HIS A 95 14.13 9.92 10.20
CA HIS A 95 15.14 9.31 11.06
C HIS A 95 14.91 9.56 12.57
N GLY A 96 15.81 9.06 13.42
CA GLY A 96 15.78 9.28 14.88
C GLY A 96 14.43 8.92 15.53
N LEU A 97 14.06 9.65 16.59
CA LEU A 97 12.86 9.35 17.40
C LEU A 97 11.57 9.33 16.56
N TRP A 98 11.34 10.35 15.73
CA TRP A 98 10.11 10.45 14.94
C TRP A 98 9.99 9.35 13.88
N GLY A 99 11.11 8.97 13.24
CA GLY A 99 11.14 7.82 12.33
C GLY A 99 10.77 6.52 13.03
N TRP A 100 11.37 6.24 14.19
CA TRP A 100 11.08 5.03 14.97
C TRP A 100 9.65 4.99 15.53
N LEU A 101 9.12 6.11 16.02
CA LEU A 101 7.75 6.19 16.50
C LEU A 101 6.74 5.92 15.38
N LEU A 102 6.93 6.53 14.21
CA LEU A 102 6.08 6.29 13.04
C LEU A 102 6.17 4.84 12.57
N MET A 103 7.38 4.28 12.52
CA MET A 103 7.61 2.88 12.16
C MET A 103 6.89 1.93 13.11
N ALA A 104 7.07 2.11 14.42
CA ALA A 104 6.45 1.27 15.44
C ALA A 104 4.92 1.36 15.40
N ALA A 105 4.37 2.57 15.23
CA ALA A 105 2.94 2.79 15.12
C ALA A 105 2.34 2.09 13.89
N VAL A 106 2.94 2.28 12.71
CA VAL A 106 2.37 1.73 11.47
C VAL A 106 2.54 0.22 11.37
N TRP A 107 3.71 -0.33 11.73
CA TRP A 107 3.92 -1.78 11.70
C TRP A 107 3.18 -2.50 12.82
N GLY A 108 3.09 -1.90 14.01
CA GLY A 108 2.26 -2.43 15.09
C GLY A 108 0.78 -2.52 14.67
N ALA A 109 0.26 -1.46 14.04
CA ALA A 109 -1.11 -1.47 13.49
C ALA A 109 -1.27 -2.48 12.35
N ALA A 110 -0.25 -2.64 11.48
CA ALA A 110 -0.27 -3.62 10.40
C ALA A 110 -0.31 -5.06 10.92
N PHE A 111 0.55 -5.41 11.88
CA PHE A 111 0.55 -6.75 12.49
C PHE A 111 -0.74 -7.02 13.25
N PHE A 112 -1.28 -6.02 13.95
CA PHE A 112 -2.59 -6.13 14.56
C PHE A 112 -3.70 -6.39 13.54
N GLY A 113 -3.72 -5.63 12.44
CA GLY A 113 -4.68 -5.80 11.34
C GLY A 113 -4.59 -7.18 10.67
N ILE A 114 -3.37 -7.64 10.37
CA ILE A 114 -3.09 -8.96 9.82
C ILE A 114 -3.53 -10.06 10.80
N GLY A 115 -3.17 -9.94 12.07
CA GLY A 115 -3.58 -10.89 13.11
C GLY A 115 -5.11 -11.01 13.21
N ARG A 116 -5.82 -9.88 13.16
CA ARG A 116 -7.29 -9.87 13.11
C ARG A 116 -7.84 -10.58 11.88
N GLU A 117 -7.26 -10.37 10.70
CA GLU A 117 -7.72 -11.00 9.45
C GLU A 117 -7.50 -12.53 9.49
N LEU A 118 -6.36 -12.98 10.04
CA LEU A 118 -6.03 -14.39 10.17
C LEU A 118 -6.88 -15.11 11.23
N LEU A 119 -7.21 -14.44 12.34
CA LEU A 119 -8.01 -15.00 13.45
C LEU A 119 -9.52 -15.01 13.17
N GLN A 120 -10.03 -14.08 12.37
CA GLN A 120 -11.46 -14.04 11.97
C GLN A 120 -11.86 -15.15 10.97
N ALA A 121 -10.97 -16.11 10.71
CA ALA A 121 -11.12 -17.20 9.73
C ALA A 121 -12.39 -18.08 9.89
N SER A 122 -13.11 -17.97 11.01
CA SER A 122 -14.31 -18.73 11.36
C SER A 122 -15.65 -17.97 11.23
N SER A 123 -15.65 -16.66 10.97
CA SER A 123 -16.88 -15.85 10.80
C SER A 123 -17.06 -15.41 9.36
N GLU A 124 -18.16 -15.81 8.72
CA GLU A 124 -18.39 -15.71 7.26
C GLU A 124 -18.51 -14.29 6.66
N ALA A 125 -18.37 -13.19 7.41
CA ALA A 125 -18.93 -11.92 6.91
C ALA A 125 -18.22 -10.61 7.27
N SER A 126 -17.06 -10.61 7.91
CA SER A 126 -16.42 -9.33 8.25
C SER A 126 -15.42 -8.92 7.18
N LYS A 127 -15.85 -8.09 6.21
CA LYS A 127 -14.92 -7.33 5.37
C LYS A 127 -13.91 -6.63 6.29
N PRO A 128 -12.61 -6.58 5.94
CA PRO A 128 -11.61 -5.95 6.80
C PRO A 128 -12.06 -4.53 7.16
N PRO A 129 -11.83 -4.10 8.41
CA PRO A 129 -12.34 -2.83 8.89
C PRO A 129 -11.66 -1.69 8.14
N LEU A 130 -12.34 -1.15 7.13
CA LEU A 130 -11.88 -0.02 6.32
C LEU A 130 -11.39 1.16 7.17
N ALA A 131 -12.01 1.36 8.34
CA ALA A 131 -11.60 2.37 9.30
C ALA A 131 -10.14 2.21 9.75
N LEU A 132 -9.66 0.98 9.93
CA LEU A 132 -8.28 0.71 10.30
C LEU A 132 -7.31 1.04 9.16
N TYR A 133 -7.63 0.69 7.92
CA TYR A 133 -6.82 1.08 6.76
C TYR A 133 -6.70 2.59 6.62
N ILE A 134 -7.82 3.31 6.76
CA ILE A 134 -7.82 4.78 6.69
C ILE A 134 -7.02 5.37 7.86
N ALA A 135 -7.26 4.89 9.09
CA ALA A 135 -6.53 5.38 10.26
C ALA A 135 -5.01 5.18 10.10
N MET A 136 -4.58 3.99 9.65
CA MET A 136 -3.18 3.73 9.34
C MET A 136 -2.64 4.63 8.22
N GLY A 137 -3.42 4.80 7.15
CA GLY A 137 -3.05 5.64 6.01
C GLY A 137 -2.83 7.11 6.37
N TRP A 138 -3.43 7.60 7.46
CA TRP A 138 -3.29 8.98 7.93
C TRP A 138 -2.33 9.15 9.13
N LEU A 139 -1.65 8.09 9.59
CA LEU A 139 -0.65 8.20 10.67
C LEU A 139 0.48 9.19 10.36
N GLY A 140 0.78 9.42 9.08
CA GLY A 140 1.76 10.41 8.63
C GLY A 140 1.45 11.83 9.08
N VAL A 141 0.18 12.15 9.39
CA VAL A 141 -0.18 13.46 9.96
C VAL A 141 0.48 13.70 11.31
N LEU A 142 0.67 12.65 12.11
CA LEU A 142 1.36 12.76 13.40
C LEU A 142 2.82 13.22 13.24
N ALA A 143 3.42 12.95 12.08
CA ALA A 143 4.76 13.37 11.73
C ALA A 143 4.78 14.48 10.65
N ALA A 144 3.65 15.16 10.39
CA ALA A 144 3.55 16.11 9.27
C ALA A 144 4.53 17.28 9.40
N VAL A 145 4.66 17.87 10.59
CA VAL A 145 5.60 18.99 10.82
C VAL A 145 7.06 18.58 10.59
N PRO A 146 7.60 17.54 11.25
CA PRO A 146 8.98 17.12 11.00
C PRO A 146 9.22 16.56 9.60
N LEU A 147 8.17 16.07 8.91
CA LEU A 147 8.26 15.59 7.54
C LEU A 147 8.30 16.76 6.54
N ALA A 148 7.41 17.74 6.67
CA ALA A 148 7.37 18.93 5.82
C ALA A 148 8.63 19.80 5.96
N ALA A 149 9.30 19.75 7.12
CA ALA A 149 10.57 20.45 7.33
C ALA A 149 11.77 19.75 6.65
N ARG A 150 11.66 18.48 6.29
CA ARG A 150 12.77 17.66 5.77
C ARG A 150 12.57 17.14 4.35
N LEU A 151 11.33 17.08 3.89
CA LEU A 151 10.97 16.62 2.55
C LEU A 151 10.75 17.83 1.65
N ASP A 152 11.28 17.77 0.44
CA ASP A 152 11.01 18.78 -0.58
C ASP A 152 9.50 18.92 -0.86
N SER A 153 9.09 20.13 -1.23
CA SER A 153 7.68 20.47 -1.52
C SER A 153 7.05 19.58 -2.59
N GLY A 154 7.82 19.18 -3.61
CA GLY A 154 7.36 18.24 -4.64
C GLY A 154 7.12 16.84 -4.07
N GLY A 155 8.01 16.36 -3.21
CA GLY A 155 7.85 15.09 -2.51
C GLY A 155 6.61 15.09 -1.62
N LEU A 156 6.41 16.18 -0.87
CA LEU A 156 5.22 16.35 -0.04
C LEU A 156 3.93 16.39 -0.87
N ALA A 157 3.93 17.06 -2.03
CA ALA A 157 2.79 17.09 -2.93
C ALA A 157 2.41 15.68 -3.45
N TRP A 158 3.40 14.89 -3.88
CA TRP A 158 3.17 13.50 -4.31
C TRP A 158 2.69 12.59 -3.18
N LEU A 159 3.24 12.75 -1.98
CA LEU A 159 2.80 12.03 -0.78
C LEU A 159 1.33 12.33 -0.46
N LEU A 160 0.95 13.61 -0.43
CA LEU A 160 -0.41 14.07 -0.16
C LEU A 160 -1.37 13.63 -1.26
N ALA A 161 -0.97 13.76 -2.53
CA ALA A 161 -1.77 13.28 -3.66
C ALA A 161 -2.07 11.79 -3.54
N GLY A 162 -1.07 10.97 -3.19
CA GLY A 162 -1.28 9.54 -2.95
C GLY A 162 -2.22 9.25 -1.77
N GLY A 163 -2.09 9.98 -0.67
CA GLY A 163 -2.99 9.86 0.50
C GLY A 163 -4.45 10.22 0.17
N VAL A 164 -4.64 11.28 -0.63
CA VAL A 164 -5.97 11.68 -1.13
C VAL A 164 -6.53 10.62 -2.09
N LEU A 165 -5.73 10.13 -3.04
CA LEU A 165 -6.15 9.10 -3.99
C LEU A 165 -6.62 7.82 -3.28
N TYR A 166 -5.86 7.33 -2.29
CA TYR A 166 -6.29 6.18 -1.49
C TYR A 166 -7.60 6.47 -0.76
N THR A 167 -7.71 7.64 -0.12
CA THR A 167 -8.90 8.01 0.66
C THR A 167 -10.14 8.12 -0.22
N VAL A 168 -10.04 8.80 -1.38
CA VAL A 168 -11.14 8.95 -2.34
C VAL A 168 -11.55 7.59 -2.92
N GLY A 169 -10.57 6.72 -3.20
CA GLY A 169 -10.82 5.35 -3.66
C GLY A 169 -11.75 4.56 -2.73
N THR A 170 -11.74 4.84 -1.42
CA THR A 170 -12.61 4.16 -0.45
C THR A 170 -14.11 4.41 -0.69
N VAL A 171 -14.48 5.49 -1.37
CA VAL A 171 -15.86 5.77 -1.79
C VAL A 171 -16.36 4.68 -2.74
N PHE A 172 -15.50 4.28 -3.68
CA PHE A 172 -15.79 3.21 -4.64
C PHE A 172 -15.70 1.83 -3.99
N TYR A 173 -14.79 1.62 -3.04
CA TYR A 173 -14.72 0.38 -2.27
C TYR A 173 -16.02 0.13 -1.46
N ARG A 174 -16.53 1.16 -0.77
CA ARG A 174 -17.80 1.06 -0.03
C ARG A 174 -19.01 0.91 -0.95
N ASN A 175 -18.95 1.53 -2.13
CA ASN A 175 -19.98 1.50 -3.17
C ASN A 175 -21.43 1.70 -2.68
N ARG A 176 -21.67 2.61 -1.73
CA ARG A 176 -23.03 2.83 -1.18
C ARG A 176 -24.06 3.27 -2.23
N ARG A 177 -23.60 3.82 -3.36
CA ARG A 177 -24.44 4.31 -4.46
C ARG A 177 -24.68 3.27 -5.57
N GLY A 178 -24.12 2.06 -5.45
CA GLY A 178 -24.37 0.98 -6.42
C GLY A 178 -23.75 1.20 -7.80
N PHE A 179 -22.62 1.91 -7.89
CA PHE A 179 -21.91 2.11 -9.15
C PHE A 179 -21.47 0.78 -9.77
N ARG A 180 -21.64 0.66 -11.09
CA ARG A 180 -21.09 -0.46 -11.87
C ARG A 180 -19.56 -0.39 -11.86
N HIS A 181 -18.89 -1.53 -11.73
CA HIS A 181 -17.42 -1.63 -11.70
C HIS A 181 -16.72 -0.82 -10.59
N ALA A 182 -17.42 -0.51 -9.49
CA ALA A 182 -16.85 0.27 -8.39
C ALA A 182 -15.58 -0.34 -7.80
N HIS A 183 -15.53 -1.67 -7.64
CA HIS A 183 -14.35 -2.36 -7.13
C HIS A 183 -13.12 -2.19 -8.03
N GLY A 184 -13.31 -2.32 -9.35
CA GLY A 184 -12.24 -2.09 -10.31
C GLY A 184 -11.84 -0.61 -10.39
N THR A 185 -12.77 0.31 -10.15
CA THR A 185 -12.44 1.74 -10.01
C THR A 185 -11.59 1.98 -8.77
N TRP A 186 -11.93 1.34 -7.64
CA TRP A 186 -11.10 1.37 -6.43
C TRP A 186 -9.67 0.86 -6.69
N HIS A 187 -9.50 -0.22 -7.46
CA HIS A 187 -8.18 -0.70 -7.87
C HIS A 187 -7.36 0.37 -8.63
N LEU A 188 -8.01 1.14 -9.51
CA LEU A 188 -7.32 2.23 -10.22
C LEU A 188 -6.87 3.34 -9.26
N PHE A 189 -7.66 3.67 -8.24
CA PHE A 189 -7.25 4.61 -7.19
C PHE A 189 -6.09 4.07 -6.35
N VAL A 190 -6.10 2.77 -6.02
CA VAL A 190 -4.98 2.11 -5.32
C VAL A 190 -3.72 2.21 -6.17
N LEU A 191 -3.80 1.86 -7.46
CA LEU A 191 -2.68 1.94 -8.40
C LEU A 191 -2.14 3.37 -8.54
N ALA A 192 -3.01 4.37 -8.70
CA ALA A 192 -2.61 5.77 -8.78
C ALA A 192 -1.99 6.29 -7.47
N GLY A 193 -2.53 5.87 -6.33
CA GLY A 193 -1.99 6.17 -5.00
C GLY A 193 -0.59 5.60 -4.82
N THR A 194 -0.39 4.32 -5.14
CA THR A 194 0.92 3.66 -5.09
C THR A 194 1.91 4.29 -6.06
N ALA A 195 1.48 4.66 -7.28
CA ALA A 195 2.33 5.35 -8.24
C ALA A 195 2.78 6.73 -7.71
N SER A 196 1.88 7.48 -7.08
CA SER A 196 2.20 8.77 -6.45
C SER A 196 3.24 8.61 -5.34
N HIS A 197 3.05 7.59 -4.50
CA HIS A 197 4.02 7.28 -3.43
C HIS A 197 5.34 6.74 -3.96
N PHE A 198 5.33 5.96 -5.05
CA PHE A 198 6.55 5.54 -5.74
C PHE A 198 7.35 6.74 -6.25
N VAL A 199 6.70 7.76 -6.82
CA VAL A 199 7.39 8.98 -7.25
C VAL A 199 7.96 9.73 -6.05
N SER A 200 7.16 9.91 -4.99
CA SER A 200 7.63 10.56 -3.76
C SER A 200 8.85 9.85 -3.16
N VAL A 201 8.78 8.53 -3.02
CA VAL A 201 9.87 7.71 -2.45
C VAL A 201 11.08 7.69 -3.36
N GLY A 202 10.87 7.43 -4.65
CA GLY A 202 11.94 7.22 -5.62
C GLY A 202 12.72 8.48 -5.97
N TRP A 203 12.12 9.67 -5.96
CA TRP A 203 12.78 10.92 -6.37
C TRP A 203 13.11 11.87 -5.22
N PHE A 204 12.39 11.79 -4.11
CA PHE A 204 12.52 12.77 -3.02
C PHE A 204 13.01 12.16 -1.70
N VAL A 205 13.06 10.82 -1.58
CA VAL A 205 13.51 10.13 -0.36
C VAL A 205 14.77 9.32 -0.61
N LEU A 206 14.75 8.45 -1.62
CA LEU A 206 15.86 7.55 -1.99
C LEU A 206 16.82 8.20 -2.98
#